data_AF-A0A934CQ09-F1
#
_entry.id   AF-A0A934CQ09-F1
#
_cell.length_a   1.000
_cell.length_b   1.000
_cell.length_c   1.000
_cell.angle_alpha   90.00
_cell.angle_beta   90.00
_cell.angle_gamma   90.00
#
_symmetry.space_group_name_H-M   'P 1'
#
loop_
_entity.id
_entity.type
_entity.pdbx_description
1 polymer ?
#
loop_
_entity_poly.entity_id
_entity_poly.type
_entity_poly.pdbx_seq_one_letter_code
_entity_poly.pdbx_strand_id
1 'polypeptide(L)'
;MLGFPEETRNDMKETIKYAFSLGANLIKFSIVFPLPGSQNYNYLKEKHGIKRIDWSGFDISNSPYPMSYVPSKKLSKTKKMLDYRSHIYNNIKRLRYLFGVK
;
A
#
# COMPACT_ATOMS: atom_id res chain seq x y z
N MET A 1 5.33 1.62 0.12
CA MET A 1 4.30 1.05 1.02
C MET A 1 3.38 2.17 1.47
N LEU A 2 2.15 1.86 1.87
CA LEU A 2 1.15 2.83 2.34
C LEU A 2 0.39 2.27 3.54
N GLY A 3 -0.13 3.15 4.40
CA GLY A 3 -0.95 2.81 5.55
C GLY A 3 -0.18 2.59 6.85
N PHE A 4 1.01 3.20 7.00
CA PHE A 4 1.75 3.16 8.27
C PHE A 4 0.97 3.84 9.41
N PRO A 5 1.22 3.47 10.69
CA PRO A 5 0.52 4.01 11.85
C PRO A 5 0.31 5.52 11.86
N GLU A 6 1.37 6.27 11.58
CA GLU A 6 1.41 7.73 11.64
C GLU A 6 1.00 8.39 10.31
N GLU A 7 0.78 7.61 9.27
CA GLU A 7 0.61 8.11 7.91
C GLU A 7 -0.80 8.67 7.70
N THR A 8 -0.89 9.92 7.25
CA THR A 8 -2.17 10.55 6.92
C THR A 8 -2.58 10.26 5.47
N ARG A 9 -3.82 10.61 5.13
CA ARG A 9 -4.27 10.57 3.73
C ARG A 9 -3.44 11.49 2.83
N ASN A 10 -2.92 12.59 3.36
CA ASN A 10 -2.14 13.54 2.57
C ASN A 10 -0.74 12.98 2.27
N ASP A 11 -0.10 12.39 3.26
CA ASP A 11 1.23 11.77 3.10
C ASP A 11 1.21 10.64 2.07
N MET A 12 0.16 9.80 2.12
CA MET A 12 -0.03 8.77 1.11
C MET A 12 -0.21 9.35 -0.30
N LYS A 13 -0.92 10.48 -0.46
CA LYS A 13 -1.09 11.14 -1.77
C LYS A 13 0.23 11.68 -2.30
N GLU A 14 1.02 12.35 -1.45
CA GLU A 14 2.33 12.87 -1.84
C GLU A 14 3.29 11.73 -2.18
N THR A 15 3.27 10.63 -1.43
CA THR A 15 4.03 9.41 -1.75
C THR A 15 3.64 8.83 -3.12
N ILE A 16 2.34 8.74 -3.43
CA ILE A 16 1.87 8.28 -4.74
C ILE A 16 2.34 9.22 -5.85
N LYS A 17 2.19 10.53 -5.66
CA LYS A 17 2.60 11.55 -6.64
C LYS A 17 4.10 11.46 -6.92
N TYR A 18 4.91 11.38 -5.86
CA TYR A 18 6.35 11.24 -5.95
C TYR A 18 6.77 9.96 -6.67
N ALA A 19 6.18 8.82 -6.33
CA ALA A 19 6.48 7.54 -6.98
C ALA A 19 6.25 7.59 -8.51
N PHE A 20 5.17 8.23 -8.97
CA PHE A 20 4.93 8.41 -10.41
C PHE A 20 5.84 9.45 -11.06
N SER A 21 6.29 10.49 -10.33
CA SER A 21 7.20 11.49 -10.87
C SER A 21 8.62 10.96 -11.08
N LEU A 22 9.03 9.91 -10.37
CA LEU A 22 10.35 9.29 -10.52
C LEU A 22 10.59 8.67 -11.91
N GLY A 23 9.54 8.43 -12.70
CA GLY A 23 9.73 7.83 -14.02
C GLY A 23 10.20 6.38 -13.98
N ALA A 24 9.97 5.65 -12.88
CA ALA A 24 10.45 4.27 -12.72
C ALA A 24 9.87 3.32 -13.80
N ASN A 25 10.61 2.26 -14.14
CA ASN A 25 10.13 1.26 -15.11
C ASN A 25 8.99 0.40 -14.58
N LEU A 26 8.99 0.18 -13.27
CA LEU A 26 7.98 -0.59 -12.56
C LEU A 26 7.61 0.16 -11.30
N ILE A 27 6.33 0.50 -11.18
CA ILE A 27 5.75 1.03 -9.94
C ILE A 27 4.80 -0.03 -9.38
N LYS A 28 4.95 -0.31 -8.08
CA LYS A 28 4.05 -1.19 -7.32
C LYS A 28 3.89 -0.65 -5.91
N PHE A 29 2.65 -0.63 -5.44
CA PHE A 29 2.34 -0.25 -4.07
C PHE A 29 1.93 -1.50 -3.28
N SER A 30 2.15 -1.47 -1.97
CA SER A 30 1.72 -2.47 -0.98
C SER A 30 1.17 -1.74 0.24
N ILE A 31 0.21 -2.37 0.91
CA ILE A 31 -0.31 -1.88 2.20
C ILE A 31 0.60 -2.43 3.31
N VAL A 32 0.79 -1.66 4.39
CA VAL A 32 1.52 -2.15 5.55
C VAL A 32 0.88 -3.44 6.07
N PHE A 33 1.70 -4.46 6.29
CA PHE A 33 1.26 -5.75 6.80
C PHE A 33 2.01 -6.04 8.11
N PRO A 34 1.30 -6.22 9.25
CA PRO A 34 1.94 -6.33 10.55
C PRO A 34 2.47 -7.76 10.78
N LEU A 35 3.58 -8.13 10.15
CA LEU A 35 4.15 -9.49 10.27
C LEU A 35 4.49 -9.86 11.72
N PRO A 36 4.23 -11.10 12.19
CA PRO A 36 4.63 -11.57 13.51
C PRO A 36 6.10 -11.25 13.83
N GLY A 37 6.36 -10.70 15.01
CA GLY A 37 7.72 -10.31 15.44
C GLY A 37 8.18 -8.92 14.98
N SER A 38 7.42 -8.22 14.12
CA SER A 38 7.72 -6.84 13.74
C SER A 38 7.22 -5.81 14.77
N GLN A 39 7.80 -4.61 14.76
CA GLN A 39 7.29 -3.48 15.53
C GLN A 39 5.82 -3.17 15.20
N ASN A 40 5.45 -3.28 13.92
CA ASN A 40 4.08 -3.10 13.46
C ASN A 40 3.09 -4.11 14.07
N TYR A 41 3.54 -5.34 14.32
CA TYR A 41 2.72 -6.36 14.98
C TYR A 41 2.47 -6.03 16.46
N ASN A 42 3.50 -5.58 17.17
CA ASN A 42 3.35 -5.14 18.56
C ASN A 42 2.46 -3.90 18.66
N TYR A 43 2.70 -2.91 17.78
CA TYR A 43 1.86 -1.72 17.68
C TYR A 43 0.38 -2.07 17.45
N LEU A 44 0.09 -2.97 16.49
CA LEU A 44 -1.29 -3.36 16.21
C LEU A 44 -1.94 -4.04 17.43
N LYS A 45 -1.20 -4.93 18.10
CA LYS A 45 -1.70 -5.62 19.31
C LYS A 45 -2.04 -4.63 20.41
N GLU A 46 -1.15 -3.67 20.68
CA GLU A 46 -1.34 -2.64 21.69
C GLU A 46 -2.51 -1.72 21.33
N LYS A 47 -2.56 -1.24 20.08
CA LYS A 47 -3.63 -0.35 19.58
C LYS A 47 -5.02 -0.96 19.73
N HIS A 48 -5.16 -2.26 19.49
CA HIS A 48 -6.45 -2.96 19.50
C HIS A 48 -6.67 -3.79 20.77
N GLY A 49 -5.75 -3.77 21.74
CA GLY A 49 -5.85 -4.54 22.99
C GLY A 49 -5.90 -6.06 22.80
N ILE A 50 -5.30 -6.59 21.73
CA ILE A 50 -5.37 -8.01 21.38
C ILE A 50 -4.07 -8.74 21.73
N LYS A 51 -4.19 -9.96 22.29
CA LYS A 51 -3.02 -10.81 22.59
C LYS A 51 -2.40 -11.43 21.32
N ARG A 52 -3.25 -11.75 20.35
CA ARG A 52 -2.87 -12.37 19.08
C ARG A 52 -3.80 -11.88 17.98
N ILE A 53 -3.22 -11.62 16.81
CA ILE A 53 -3.98 -11.33 15.59
C ILE A 53 -4.65 -12.61 15.09
N ASP A 54 -5.96 -12.55 14.85
CA ASP A 54 -6.64 -13.56 14.03
C ASP A 54 -6.33 -13.30 12.55
N TRP A 55 -5.67 -14.26 11.93
CA TRP A 55 -5.22 -14.19 10.54
C TRP A 55 -6.29 -14.65 9.54
N SER A 56 -7.38 -15.27 10.00
CA SER A 56 -8.43 -15.81 9.12
C SER A 56 -9.04 -14.75 8.20
N GLY A 57 -9.08 -13.48 8.65
CA GLY A 57 -9.57 -12.33 7.90
C GLY A 57 -8.50 -11.48 7.21
N PHE A 58 -7.23 -11.86 7.28
CA PHE A 58 -6.13 -11.10 6.67
C PHE A 58 -5.86 -11.56 5.23
N ASP A 59 -5.73 -10.58 4.34
CA ASP A 59 -5.16 -10.71 3.01
C ASP A 59 -4.07 -9.63 2.84
N ILE A 60 -3.13 -9.85 1.93
CA ILE A 60 -2.10 -8.89 1.52
C ILE A 60 -2.72 -7.53 1.12
N SER A 61 -3.99 -7.51 0.69
CA SER A 61 -4.71 -6.29 0.30
C SER A 61 -5.82 -5.86 1.25
N ASN A 62 -6.08 -6.61 2.33
CA ASN A 62 -7.15 -6.33 3.27
C ASN A 62 -6.78 -6.76 4.69
N SER A 63 -6.90 -5.84 5.64
CA SER A 63 -6.72 -6.14 7.05
C SER A 63 -7.97 -5.72 7.83
N PRO A 64 -8.53 -6.56 8.70
CA PRO A 64 -9.64 -6.15 9.57
C PRO A 64 -9.21 -5.09 10.59
N TYR A 65 -7.91 -4.93 10.84
CA TYR A 65 -7.38 -3.99 11.82
C TYR A 65 -6.65 -2.83 11.13
N PRO A 66 -7.24 -1.61 11.11
CA PRO A 66 -6.57 -0.46 10.52
C PRO A 66 -5.33 -0.07 11.33
N MET A 67 -4.18 -0.07 10.66
CA MET A 67 -2.89 0.37 11.22
C MET A 67 -2.80 1.90 11.29
N SER A 68 -3.03 2.58 10.17
CA SER A 68 -3.10 4.06 10.09
C SER A 68 -4.41 4.65 10.63
N TYR A 69 -4.53 5.98 10.58
CA TYR A 69 -5.80 6.71 10.73
C TYR A 69 -6.81 6.44 9.60
N VAL A 70 -6.37 5.83 8.50
CA VAL A 70 -7.23 5.51 7.36
C VAL A 70 -7.86 4.13 7.54
N PRO A 71 -9.20 4.01 7.41
CA PRO A 71 -9.89 2.73 7.52
C PRO A 71 -9.40 1.72 6.48
N SER A 72 -9.29 0.45 6.87
CA SER A 72 -8.76 -0.62 6.01
C SER A 72 -9.51 -0.77 4.69
N LYS A 73 -10.84 -0.62 4.69
CA LYS A 73 -11.66 -0.66 3.47
C LYS A 73 -11.24 0.43 2.47
N LYS A 74 -10.87 1.61 2.98
CA LYS A 74 -10.40 2.74 2.17
C LYS A 74 -8.98 2.49 1.64
N LEU A 75 -8.08 1.95 2.47
CA LEU A 75 -6.75 1.52 2.03
C LEU A 75 -6.83 0.45 0.94
N SER A 76 -7.69 -0.56 1.11
CA SER A 76 -7.91 -1.62 0.11
C SER A 76 -8.44 -1.06 -1.21
N LYS A 77 -9.41 -0.13 -1.16
CA LYS A 77 -9.90 0.56 -2.37
C LYS A 77 -8.80 1.37 -3.05
N THR A 78 -8.00 2.11 -2.28
CA THR A 78 -6.86 2.88 -2.79
C THR A 78 -5.83 1.97 -3.44
N LYS A 79 -5.48 0.85 -2.82
CA LYS A 79 -4.56 -0.15 -3.36
C LYS A 79 -5.05 -0.70 -4.70
N LYS A 80 -6.31 -1.13 -4.79
CA LYS A 80 -6.91 -1.61 -6.04
C LYS A 80 -6.79 -0.55 -7.16
N MET A 81 -7.13 0.70 -6.87
CA MET A 81 -7.01 1.80 -7.83
C MET A 81 -5.56 2.03 -8.27
N LEU A 82 -4.59 1.94 -7.34
CA LEU A 82 -3.18 2.09 -7.64
C LEU A 82 -2.64 0.92 -8.46
N ASP A 83 -3.14 -0.29 -8.25
CA ASP A 83 -2.76 -1.45 -9.07
C ASP A 83 -3.18 -1.25 -10.52
N TYR A 84 -4.43 -0.81 -10.78
CA TYR A 84 -4.88 -0.46 -12.12
C TYR A 84 -4.04 0.65 -12.75
N ARG A 85 -3.84 1.76 -12.01
CA ARG A 85 -3.05 2.90 -12.49
C ARG A 85 -1.62 2.49 -12.81
N SER A 86 -0.98 1.71 -11.94
CA SER A 86 0.39 1.25 -12.13
C SER A 86 0.46 0.27 -13.29
N HIS A 87 -0.51 -0.62 -13.45
CA HIS A 87 -0.58 -1.53 -14.59
C HIS A 87 -0.61 -0.76 -15.92
N ILE A 88 -1.49 0.24 -16.05
CA ILE A 88 -1.55 1.08 -17.26
C ILE A 88 -0.23 1.81 -17.47
N TYR A 89 0.29 2.49 -16.44
CA TYR A 89 1.55 3.23 -16.51
C TYR A 89 2.72 2.34 -16.96
N ASN A 90 2.87 1.17 -16.34
CA ASN A 90 3.94 0.22 -16.62
C ASN A 90 3.83 -0.32 -18.05
N ASN A 91 2.61 -0.64 -18.54
CA ASN A 91 2.42 -1.10 -19.91
C ASN A 91 2.70 0.00 -20.95
N ILE A 92 2.26 1.23 -20.72
CA ILE A 92 2.56 2.36 -21.63
C ILE A 92 4.07 2.59 -21.71
N LYS A 93 4.76 2.63 -20.56
CA LYS A 93 6.22 2.76 -20.52
C LYS A 93 6.92 1.61 -21.23
N ARG A 94 6.46 0.37 -21.02
CA ARG A 94 7.00 -0.81 -21.69
C ARG A 94 6.83 -0.74 -23.20
N LEU A 95 5.66 -0.33 -23.69
CA LEU A 95 5.42 -0.16 -25.13
C LEU A 95 6.30 0.93 -25.71
N ARG A 96 6.38 2.11 -25.07
CA ARG A 96 7.29 3.19 -25.48
C ARG A 96 8.74 2.72 -25.61
N TYR A 97 9.21 1.94 -24.63
CA TYR A 97 10.54 1.33 -24.67
C TYR A 97 10.71 0.37 -25.85
N LEU A 98 9.75 -0.54 -26.08
CA LEU A 98 9.79 -1.50 -27.18
C LEU A 98 9.77 -0.83 -28.57
N PHE A 99 9.07 0.29 -28.72
CA PHE A 99 8.98 1.05 -29.97
C PHE A 99 10.03 2.16 -30.10
N GLY A 100 11.02 2.23 -29.20
CA GLY A 100 12.10 3.21 -29.27
C GLY A 100 11.66 4.67 -29.05
N VAL A 101 10.44 4.90 -28.57
CA VAL A 101 9.91 6.24 -28.27
C VAL A 101 10.36 6.61 -26.86
N LYS A 102 11.44 7.40 -26.75
CA LYS A 102 11.94 7.92 -25.47
C LYS A 102 10.85 8.78 -24.78
#